data_AF-A0A2T5J3N6-F1
#
_entry.id   AF-A0A2T5J3N6-F1
#
_cell.length_a   1.000
_cell.length_b   1.000
_cell.length_c   1.000
_cell.angle_alpha   90.00
_cell.angle_beta   90.00
_cell.angle_gamma   90.00
#
_symmetry.space_group_name_H-M   'P 1'
#
loop_
_entity.id
_entity.type
_entity.pdbx_description
1 polymer ?
#
loop_
_entity_poly.entity_id
_entity_poly.type
_entity_poly.pdbx_seq_one_letter_code
_entity_poly.pdbx_strand_id
1 'polypeptide(L)'
;MKTILLSLCMLVGMNVAHAAIEPYALYQDKCAKCHGASGQADNLRGYLYFARDFTNKEWQAKHSDEEILAKINKGPRIMPSYADLTDEEKAALIRVIRQFGRK
;
A
#
# COMPACT_ATOMS: atom_id res chain seq x y z
N MET A 1 34.93 0.96 51.68
CA MET A 1 34.17 -0.26 51.27
C MET A 1 32.85 -0.21 52.03
N LYS A 2 31.64 -0.05 51.48
CA LYS A 2 31.06 -0.25 50.15
C LYS A 2 30.03 0.86 49.89
N THR A 3 30.10 1.47 48.71
CA THR A 3 29.07 2.29 48.09
C THR A 3 28.02 1.38 47.44
N ILE A 4 26.72 1.58 47.68
CA ILE A 4 25.67 1.14 46.74
C ILE A 4 24.61 2.24 46.68
N LEU A 5 24.69 3.05 45.62
CA LEU A 5 23.63 3.91 45.10
C LEU A 5 22.40 3.03 44.80
N LEU A 6 21.24 3.37 45.35
CA LEU A 6 19.97 2.92 44.80
C LEU A 6 19.64 3.80 43.60
N SER A 7 19.88 3.25 42.41
CA SER A 7 19.56 3.85 41.12
C SER A 7 18.04 3.98 40.95
N LEU A 8 17.60 5.23 40.79
CA LEU A 8 16.27 5.59 40.29
C LEU A 8 16.16 5.09 38.85
N CYS A 9 15.47 3.97 38.64
CA CYS A 9 15.18 3.45 37.31
C CYS A 9 14.12 4.36 36.66
N MET A 10 14.58 5.36 35.90
CA MET A 10 13.75 6.15 35.00
C MET A 10 13.16 5.20 33.96
N LEU A 11 11.85 4.93 34.06
CA LEU A 11 11.08 4.28 33.00
C LEU A 11 11.02 5.24 31.81
N VAL A 12 12.00 5.15 30.91
CA VAL A 12 11.93 5.80 29.60
C VAL A 12 10.86 5.08 28.80
N GLY A 13 9.71 5.73 28.61
CA GLY A 13 8.64 5.26 27.74
C GLY A 13 9.18 5.04 26.33
N MET A 14 9.21 3.78 25.90
CA MET A 14 9.52 3.42 24.52
C MET A 14 8.36 3.92 23.65
N ASN A 15 8.54 5.11 23.06
CA ASN A 15 7.70 5.56 21.96
C ASN A 15 8.00 4.67 20.77
N VAL A 16 7.21 3.61 20.60
CA VAL A 16 7.18 2.86 19.34
C VAL A 16 6.55 3.80 18.32
N ALA A 17 7.39 4.56 17.63
CA ALA A 17 6.96 5.32 16.47
C ALA A 17 6.36 4.30 15.50
N HIS A 18 5.03 4.29 15.37
CA HIS A 18 4.38 3.59 14.29
C HIS A 18 4.90 4.24 13.02
N ALA A 19 5.69 3.51 12.23
CA ALA A 19 6.17 4.01 10.96
C ALA A 19 4.95 4.46 10.15
N ALA A 20 4.90 5.75 9.79
CA ALA A 20 3.77 6.30 9.05
C ALA A 20 3.67 5.57 7.70
N ILE A 21 2.45 5.16 7.34
CA ILE A 21 2.20 4.57 6.02
C ILE A 21 2.33 5.68 4.98
N GLU A 22 3.39 5.60 4.17
CA GLU A 22 3.59 6.45 3.00
C GLU A 22 2.86 5.83 1.79
N PRO A 23 1.66 6.30 1.41
CA PRO A 23 0.78 5.55 0.51
C PRO A 23 1.41 5.35 -0.88
N TYR A 24 2.06 6.38 -1.41
CA TYR A 24 2.74 6.31 -2.70
C TYR A 24 3.96 5.39 -2.66
N ALA A 25 4.74 5.40 -1.57
CA ALA A 25 5.88 4.50 -1.45
C ALA A 25 5.42 3.03 -1.38
N LEU A 26 4.35 2.77 -0.63
CA LEU A 26 3.72 1.44 -0.57
C LEU A 26 3.20 1.01 -1.95
N TYR A 27 2.53 1.89 -2.69
CA TYR A 27 2.10 1.62 -4.06
C TYR A 27 3.28 1.31 -5.00
N GLN A 28 4.37 2.07 -4.90
CA GLN A 28 5.55 1.85 -5.73
C GLN A 28 6.18 0.49 -5.48
N ASP A 29 6.26 0.06 -4.22
CA ASP A 29 6.82 -1.24 -3.86
C ASP A 29 5.94 -2.43 -4.29
N LYS A 30 4.62 -2.32 -4.05
CA LYS A 30 3.68 -3.43 -4.22
C LYS A 30 3.00 -3.46 -5.60
N CYS A 31 2.68 -2.32 -6.19
CA CYS A 31 1.75 -2.25 -7.33
C CYS A 31 2.41 -1.81 -8.65
N ALA A 32 3.33 -0.84 -8.57
CA ALA A 32 3.83 -0.14 -9.76
C ALA A 32 4.65 -1.03 -10.72
N LYS A 33 5.19 -2.16 -10.25
CA LYS A 33 5.89 -3.15 -11.09
C LYS A 33 5.05 -3.63 -12.27
N CYS A 34 3.71 -3.65 -12.13
CA CYS A 34 2.78 -4.00 -13.20
C CYS A 34 1.85 -2.85 -13.58
N HIS A 35 1.41 -2.04 -12.62
CA HIS A 35 0.46 -0.94 -12.87
C HIS A 35 1.14 0.39 -13.25
N GLY A 36 2.47 0.44 -13.28
CA GLY A 36 3.25 1.63 -13.64
C GLY A 36 3.29 2.67 -12.52
N ALA A 37 4.35 3.47 -12.47
CA ALA A 37 4.43 4.60 -11.52
C ALA A 37 3.38 5.69 -11.85
N SER A 38 2.97 5.77 -13.12
CA SER A 38 1.92 6.67 -13.59
C SER A 38 0.50 6.12 -13.38
N GLY A 39 0.35 4.86 -12.96
CA GLY A 39 -0.93 4.17 -12.85
C GLY A 39 -1.51 3.67 -14.18
N GLN A 40 -0.83 3.88 -15.31
CA GLN A 40 -1.35 3.57 -16.66
C GLN A 40 -1.02 2.14 -17.15
N ALA A 41 -0.36 1.32 -16.33
CA ALA A 41 0.23 0.05 -16.77
C ALA A 41 1.17 0.21 -17.99
N ASP A 42 1.89 1.34 -18.04
CA ASP A 42 2.74 1.83 -19.13
C ASP A 42 4.14 1.20 -19.18
N ASN A 43 4.25 -0.07 -18.80
CA ASN A 43 5.50 -0.80 -18.80
C ASN A 43 5.35 -2.22 -19.36
N LEU A 44 6.48 -2.90 -19.60
CA LEU A 44 6.49 -4.22 -20.22
C LEU A 44 5.65 -5.25 -19.44
N ARG A 45 5.70 -5.25 -18.10
CA ARG A 45 4.89 -6.17 -17.29
C ARG A 45 3.40 -5.82 -17.36
N GLY A 46 3.09 -4.53 -17.35
CA GLY A 46 1.71 -4.04 -17.54
C GLY A 46 1.11 -4.52 -18.85
N TYR A 47 1.88 -4.44 -19.94
CA TYR A 47 1.50 -4.96 -21.25
C TYR A 47 1.36 -6.50 -21.26
N LEU A 48 2.40 -7.23 -20.84
CA LEU A 48 2.43 -8.71 -20.87
C LEU A 48 1.31 -9.36 -20.04
N TYR A 49 0.94 -8.73 -18.94
CA TYR A 49 -0.03 -9.28 -17.99
C TYR A 49 -1.39 -8.59 -18.02
N PHE A 50 -1.61 -7.68 -18.98
CA PHE A 50 -2.85 -6.92 -19.11
C PHE A 50 -3.27 -6.28 -17.78
N ALA A 51 -2.30 -5.60 -17.14
CA ALA A 51 -2.53 -4.91 -15.89
C ALA A 51 -3.53 -3.76 -16.10
N ARG A 52 -4.23 -3.40 -15.03
CA ARG A 52 -5.24 -2.34 -15.10
C ARG A 52 -4.57 -0.97 -15.17
N ASP A 53 -4.93 -0.20 -16.19
CA ASP A 53 -4.81 1.24 -16.21
C ASP A 53 -5.82 1.88 -15.25
N PHE A 54 -5.31 2.49 -14.18
CA PHE A 54 -6.08 3.18 -13.14
C PHE A 54 -6.46 4.62 -13.52
N THR A 55 -5.94 5.18 -14.61
CA THR A 55 -6.35 6.51 -15.11
C THR A 55 -7.66 6.47 -15.89
N ASN A 56 -8.10 5.27 -16.28
CA ASN A 56 -9.37 5.07 -16.98
C ASN A 56 -10.58 5.47 -16.11
N LYS A 57 -11.22 6.60 -16.47
CA LYS A 57 -12.34 7.19 -15.72
C LYS A 57 -13.60 6.31 -15.69
N GLU A 58 -13.89 5.60 -16.77
CA GLU A 58 -15.03 4.68 -16.83
C GLU A 58 -14.83 3.49 -15.89
N TRP A 59 -13.61 2.92 -15.85
CA TRP A 59 -13.26 1.86 -14.92
C TRP A 59 -13.39 2.33 -13.47
N GLN A 60 -12.87 3.52 -13.16
CA GLN A 60 -12.97 4.14 -11.83
C GLN A 60 -14.42 4.32 -11.39
N ALA A 61 -15.29 4.81 -12.28
CA ALA A 61 -16.70 5.03 -11.97
C ALA A 61 -17.49 3.72 -11.77
N LYS A 62 -17.07 2.64 -12.45
CA LYS A 62 -17.78 1.36 -12.42
C LYS A 62 -17.40 0.43 -11.28
N HIS A 63 -16.25 0.65 -10.63
CA HIS A 63 -15.75 -0.25 -9.59
C HIS A 63 -15.76 0.45 -8.24
N SER A 64 -16.30 -0.20 -7.21
CA SER A 64 -16.32 0.31 -5.83
C SER A 64 -14.99 0.07 -5.10
N ASP A 65 -14.80 0.72 -3.95
CA ASP A 65 -13.60 0.51 -3.12
C ASP A 65 -13.55 -0.92 -2.56
N GLU A 66 -14.71 -1.51 -2.25
CA GLU A 66 -14.84 -2.89 -1.79
C GLU A 66 -14.44 -3.89 -2.88
N GLU A 67 -14.81 -3.62 -4.13
CA GLU A 67 -14.41 -4.46 -5.26
C GLU A 67 -12.90 -4.40 -5.50
N ILE A 68 -12.29 -3.21 -5.38
CA ILE A 68 -10.84 -3.04 -5.48
C ILE A 68 -10.15 -3.77 -4.31
N LEU A 69 -10.64 -3.61 -3.09
CA LEU A 69 -10.14 -4.31 -1.90
C LEU A 69 -10.17 -5.83 -2.09
N ALA A 70 -11.27 -6.37 -2.63
CA ALA A 70 -11.39 -7.79 -2.92
C ALA A 70 -10.34 -8.27 -3.93
N LYS A 71 -9.96 -7.45 -4.92
CA LYS A 71 -8.85 -7.79 -5.84
C LYS A 71 -7.48 -7.72 -5.17
N ILE A 72 -7.25 -6.72 -4.32
CA ILE A 72 -6.00 -6.59 -3.54
C ILE A 72 -5.82 -7.83 -2.64
N ASN A 73 -6.88 -8.24 -1.95
CA ASN A 73 -6.85 -9.42 -1.10
C ASN A 73 -6.66 -10.72 -1.90
N LYS A 74 -7.36 -10.87 -3.03
CA LYS A 74 -7.34 -12.14 -3.79
C LYS A 74 -6.10 -12.33 -4.67
N GLY A 75 -5.61 -11.26 -5.31
CA GLY A 75 -4.59 -11.37 -6.35
C GLY A 75 -5.08 -12.17 -7.58
N PRO A 76 -5.91 -11.58 -8.46
CA PRO A 76 -6.42 -12.31 -9.63
C PRO A 76 -5.35 -12.55 -10.70
N ARG A 77 -5.40 -13.73 -11.33
CA ARG A 77 -4.48 -14.16 -12.40
C ARG A 77 -3.03 -14.17 -11.89
N ILE A 78 -2.20 -13.28 -12.40
CA ILE A 78 -0.78 -13.15 -12.05
C ILE A 78 -0.52 -12.03 -11.03
N MET A 79 -1.55 -11.25 -10.67
CA MET A 79 -1.42 -10.27 -9.60
C MET A 79 -1.25 -11.02 -8.28
N PRO A 80 -0.20 -10.75 -7.48
CA PRO A 80 -0.04 -11.38 -6.18
C PRO A 80 -1.18 -11.00 -5.23
N SER A 81 -1.48 -11.88 -4.28
CA SER A 81 -2.36 -11.57 -3.15
C SER A 81 -1.63 -10.66 -2.16
N TYR A 82 -2.36 -9.72 -1.58
CA TYR A 82 -1.91 -8.83 -0.51
C TYR A 82 -2.82 -8.95 0.71
N ALA A 83 -3.35 -10.15 0.99
CA ALA A 83 -4.22 -10.39 2.14
C ALA A 83 -3.51 -10.15 3.48
N ASP A 84 -2.18 -10.27 3.50
CA ASP A 84 -1.28 -10.11 4.64
C ASP A 84 -0.99 -8.65 5.01
N LEU A 85 -1.25 -7.68 4.12
CA LEU A 85 -1.18 -6.26 4.46
C LEU A 85 -2.23 -5.88 5.49
N THR A 86 -1.95 -4.85 6.29
CA THR A 86 -2.95 -4.33 7.24
C THR A 86 -4.10 -3.63 6.51
N ASP A 87 -5.22 -3.43 7.20
CA ASP A 87 -6.37 -2.73 6.61
C ASP A 87 -6.03 -1.27 6.28
N GLU A 88 -5.19 -0.63 7.09
CA GLU A 88 -4.70 0.73 6.84
C GLU A 88 -3.81 0.82 5.60
N GLU A 89 -2.96 -0.19 5.38
CA GLU A 89 -2.11 -0.30 4.19
C GLU A 89 -2.95 -0.51 2.93
N LYS A 90 -3.94 -1.42 2.97
CA LYS A 90 -4.87 -1.65 1.85
C LYS A 90 -5.69 -0.40 1.55
N ALA A 91 -6.19 0.29 2.58
CA ALA A 91 -6.88 1.56 2.42
C ALA A 91 -5.95 2.63 1.81
N ALA A 92 -4.68 2.68 2.20
CA ALA A 92 -3.70 3.57 1.60
C ALA A 92 -3.46 3.28 0.11
N LEU A 93 -3.37 2.00 -0.28
CA LEU A 93 -3.27 1.59 -1.69
C LEU A 93 -4.50 2.02 -2.50
N ILE A 94 -5.71 1.81 -1.96
CA ILE A 94 -6.96 2.22 -2.61
C ILE A 94 -6.98 3.74 -2.83
N ARG A 95 -6.57 4.54 -1.83
CA ARG A 95 -6.47 6.00 -1.99
C ARG A 95 -5.57 6.39 -3.17
N VAL A 96 -4.41 5.76 -3.30
CA VAL A 96 -3.49 6.02 -4.43
C VAL A 96 -4.11 5.60 -5.77
N ILE A 97 -4.74 4.41 -5.82
CA ILE A 97 -5.45 3.93 -7.02
C ILE A 97 -6.52 4.94 -7.47
N ARG A 98 -7.32 5.48 -6.53
CA ARG A 98 -8.34 6.49 -6.83
C ARG A 98 -7.79 7.83 -7.27
N GLN A 99 -6.60 8.22 -6.78
CA GLN A 99 -5.96 9.47 -7.19
C GLN A 99 -5.59 9.47 -8.68
N PHE A 100 -5.25 8.32 -9.27
CA PHE A 100 -4.99 8.24 -10.71
C PHE A 100 -6.22 8.58 -11.57
N GLY A 101 -7.42 8.23 -11.12
CA GLY A 101 -8.67 8.54 -11.82
C GLY A 101 -9.10 10.01 -11.76
N ARG A 102 -8.46 10.81 -10.90
CA ARG A 102 -8.76 12.24 -10.72
C ARG A 102 -7.89 13.16 -11.56
N LYS A 103 -6.83 12.61 -12.17
CA LYS A 103 -5.96 13.32 -13.11
C LYS A 103 -6.65 13.40 -14.47
#